data_AF-A0A1V2IBY6-F1
#
_entry.id   AF-A0A1V2IBY6-F1
#
_cell.length_a   1.000
_cell.length_b   1.000
_cell.length_c   1.000
_cell.angle_alpha   90.00
_cell.angle_beta   90.00
_cell.angle_gamma   90.00
#
_symmetry.space_group_name_H-M   'P 1'
#
loop_
_entity.id
_entity.type
_entity.pdbx_description
1 polymer ?
#
loop_
_entity_poly.entity_id
_entity_poly.type
_entity_poly.pdbx_seq_one_letter_code
_entity_poly.pdbx_strand_id
1 'polypeptide(L)'
;MLRPFAGRADEPDLVALRELVPSATAPVTLHPDHLAKHPEHADRKIIIGTMLPQAAPALVRDTGEILLATQTLTPGLDASADIAGALLAALAAEPGNVVADGPVSALGAVERLPQGLAGLPRLVDLLDPAPLKVTVHPGFGWWLPPAEDDSPGLSGEVQASLERANATVVPTARLSSVEAAYWTQPGDKRHLRWVLPFPAGKDGGTDLVGAGAEEELLDALARVATAGALTVGEGSRFVGSFRADGLVVPVWDLAPDADADSCEEPAAALRAALDEVLADRRPLTSEERRVRAGVVGRTLTLR
;
A
#
# COMPACT_ATOMS: atom_id res chain seq x y z
N MET A 1 -16.51 1.99 1.45
CA MET A 1 -15.29 2.15 0.62
C MET A 1 -14.99 0.79 0.00
N LEU A 2 -14.59 0.73 -1.27
CA LEU A 2 -14.14 -0.52 -1.86
C LEU A 2 -12.85 -0.99 -1.16
N ARG A 3 -12.62 -2.30 -1.12
CA ARG A 3 -11.34 -2.92 -0.74
C ARG A 3 -10.70 -3.57 -1.97
N PRO A 4 -9.96 -2.81 -2.79
CA PRO A 4 -9.42 -3.27 -4.07
C PRO A 4 -8.50 -4.49 -3.92
N PHE A 5 -7.77 -4.59 -2.81
CA PHE A 5 -6.78 -5.65 -2.61
C PHE A 5 -7.21 -6.73 -1.61
N ALA A 6 -8.48 -6.72 -1.18
CA ALA A 6 -9.04 -7.79 -0.35
C ALA A 6 -8.83 -9.16 -1.00
N GLY A 7 -8.47 -10.14 -0.17
CA GLY A 7 -8.12 -11.49 -0.59
C GLY A 7 -6.63 -11.80 -0.43
N ARG A 8 -5.76 -10.77 -0.47
CA ARG A 8 -4.31 -10.94 -0.31
C ARG A 8 -3.87 -10.82 1.14
N ALA A 9 -2.83 -11.57 1.52
CA ALA A 9 -2.21 -11.47 2.83
C ALA A 9 -1.47 -10.12 3.03
N ASP A 10 -0.92 -9.57 1.95
CA ASP A 10 -0.16 -8.32 1.89
C ASP A 10 -1.00 -7.12 1.43
N GLU A 11 -2.34 -7.21 1.53
CA GLU A 11 -3.26 -6.10 1.26
C GLU A 11 -2.82 -4.79 1.96
N PRO A 12 -2.44 -4.79 3.25
CA PRO A 12 -1.97 -3.57 3.91
C PRO A 12 -0.76 -2.91 3.24
N ASP A 13 0.17 -3.70 2.71
CA ASP A 13 1.34 -3.17 2.00
C ASP A 13 0.95 -2.58 0.65
N LEU A 14 0.03 -3.20 -0.11
CA LEU A 14 -0.48 -2.62 -1.36
C LEU A 14 -1.18 -1.29 -1.13
N VAL A 15 -2.01 -1.19 -0.08
CA VAL A 15 -2.65 0.05 0.33
C VAL A 15 -1.58 1.08 0.74
N ALA A 16 -0.54 0.69 1.49
CA ALA A 16 0.53 1.60 1.88
C ALA A 16 1.33 2.13 0.66
N LEU A 17 1.69 1.25 -0.28
CA LEU A 17 2.38 1.63 -1.51
C LEU A 17 1.55 2.58 -2.37
N ARG A 18 0.23 2.49 -2.30
CA ARG A 18 -0.68 3.37 -3.06
C ARG A 18 -0.92 4.71 -2.37
N GLU A 19 -1.06 4.73 -1.04
CA GLU A 19 -1.60 5.91 -0.36
C GLU A 19 -0.57 6.63 0.54
N LEU A 20 0.52 5.97 0.94
CA LEU A 20 1.42 6.45 2.00
C LEU A 20 2.87 6.61 1.57
N VAL A 21 3.40 5.61 0.85
CA VAL A 21 4.83 5.48 0.61
C VAL A 21 5.20 6.26 -0.65
N PRO A 22 6.11 7.25 -0.59
CA PRO A 22 6.44 8.08 -1.75
C PRO A 22 7.27 7.31 -2.78
N SER A 23 8.27 6.55 -2.34
CA SER A 23 9.17 5.81 -3.21
C SER A 23 9.46 4.42 -2.64
N ALA A 24 8.90 3.39 -3.26
CA ALA A 24 9.16 2.00 -2.91
C ALA A 24 8.92 1.08 -4.10
N THR A 25 9.50 -0.11 -4.04
CA THR A 25 9.33 -1.17 -5.03
C THR A 25 9.06 -2.52 -4.38
N ALA A 26 8.34 -3.39 -5.06
CA ALA A 26 8.19 -4.80 -4.71
C ALA A 26 8.23 -5.67 -5.98
N PRO A 27 9.16 -6.62 -6.10
CA PRO A 27 9.13 -7.59 -7.19
C PRO A 27 7.92 -8.50 -7.04
N VAL A 28 7.26 -8.81 -8.14
CA VAL A 28 6.08 -9.69 -8.16
C VAL A 28 6.19 -10.74 -9.27
N THR A 29 5.43 -11.82 -9.11
CA THR A 29 5.33 -12.89 -10.10
C THR A 29 3.86 -13.08 -10.46
N LEU A 30 3.61 -13.55 -11.68
CA LEU A 30 2.27 -13.84 -12.16
C LEU A 30 1.74 -15.13 -11.53
N HIS A 31 0.44 -15.17 -11.28
CA HIS A 31 -0.24 -16.32 -10.72
C HIS A 31 -0.02 -17.57 -11.60
N PRO A 32 0.17 -18.77 -11.03
CA PRO A 32 0.34 -20.01 -11.80
C PRO A 32 -0.78 -20.26 -12.83
N ASP A 33 -2.03 -19.93 -12.50
CA ASP A 33 -3.16 -20.08 -13.43
C ASP A 33 -3.08 -19.12 -14.63
N HIS A 34 -2.50 -17.93 -14.45
CA HIS A 34 -2.23 -17.01 -15.56
C HIS A 34 -1.15 -17.61 -16.46
N LEU A 35 -0.05 -18.08 -15.86
CA LEU A 35 1.08 -18.67 -16.59
C LEU A 35 0.71 -19.96 -17.32
N ALA A 36 -0.21 -20.77 -16.78
CA ALA A 36 -0.71 -21.96 -17.47
C ALA A 36 -1.46 -21.61 -18.77
N LYS A 37 -2.11 -20.45 -18.83
CA LYS A 37 -2.82 -19.94 -20.02
C LYS A 37 -1.91 -19.13 -20.94
N HIS A 38 -0.89 -18.49 -20.38
CA HIS A 38 0.05 -17.58 -21.03
C HIS A 38 1.50 -17.97 -20.68
N PRO A 39 1.98 -19.14 -21.13
CA PRO A 39 3.33 -19.61 -20.81
C PRO A 39 4.43 -18.66 -21.32
N GLU A 40 4.14 -17.89 -22.37
CA GLU A 40 5.03 -16.85 -22.92
C GLU A 40 5.35 -15.72 -21.92
N HIS A 41 4.57 -15.57 -20.84
CA HIS A 41 4.82 -14.56 -19.81
C HIS A 41 5.71 -15.05 -18.66
N ALA A 42 6.13 -16.33 -18.64
CA ALA A 42 6.85 -16.92 -17.51
C ALA A 42 8.18 -16.21 -17.18
N ASP A 43 8.88 -15.70 -18.20
CA ASP A 43 10.17 -15.03 -18.03
C ASP A 43 10.06 -13.50 -17.82
N ARG A 44 8.85 -12.96 -17.75
CA ARG A 44 8.65 -11.51 -17.56
C ARG A 44 9.00 -11.11 -16.14
N LYS A 45 9.99 -10.22 -16.00
CA LYS A 45 10.33 -9.54 -14.74
C LYS A 45 9.35 -8.40 -14.51
N ILE A 46 8.68 -8.39 -13.37
CA ILE A 46 7.69 -7.37 -13.01
C ILE A 46 8.05 -6.79 -11.64
N ILE A 47 8.13 -5.47 -11.58
CA ILE A 47 8.37 -4.71 -10.36
C ILE A 47 7.19 -3.75 -10.18
N ILE A 48 6.46 -3.92 -9.09
CA ILE A 48 5.54 -2.89 -8.61
C ILE A 48 6.38 -1.75 -8.03
N GLY A 49 6.08 -0.51 -8.41
CA GLY A 49 6.66 0.71 -7.86
C GLY A 49 5.56 1.67 -7.43
N THR A 50 5.86 2.55 -6.47
CA THR A 50 4.87 3.54 -5.99
C THR A 50 4.42 4.46 -7.12
N MET A 51 5.36 5.20 -7.73
CA MET A 51 5.09 6.15 -8.79
C MET A 51 6.15 6.04 -9.89
N LEU A 52 5.72 6.11 -11.14
CA LEU A 52 6.60 6.13 -12.32
C LEU A 52 6.73 7.54 -12.89
N PRO A 53 7.72 7.81 -13.78
CA PRO A 53 7.83 9.09 -14.46
C PRO A 53 6.50 9.51 -15.09
N GLN A 54 6.14 10.78 -14.94
CA GLN A 54 4.88 11.35 -15.42
C GLN A 54 3.61 10.65 -14.86
N ALA A 55 3.74 9.90 -13.76
CA ALA A 55 2.69 9.08 -13.17
C ALA A 55 2.06 8.08 -14.17
N ALA A 56 2.88 7.55 -15.08
CA ALA A 56 2.47 6.52 -16.03
C ALA A 56 2.03 5.24 -15.28
N PRO A 57 0.97 4.54 -15.73
CA PRO A 57 0.55 3.27 -15.13
C PRO A 57 1.59 2.16 -15.22
N ALA A 58 2.31 2.05 -16.33
CA ALA A 58 3.38 1.07 -16.49
C ALA A 58 4.43 1.53 -17.52
N LEU A 59 5.65 1.03 -17.36
CA LEU A 59 6.78 1.21 -18.27
C LEU A 59 7.40 -0.16 -18.56
N VAL A 60 7.56 -0.49 -19.84
CA VAL A 60 8.33 -1.66 -20.29
C VAL A 60 9.71 -1.17 -20.69
N ARG A 61 10.74 -1.58 -19.95
CA ARG A 61 12.15 -1.26 -20.28
C ARG A 61 12.56 -1.94 -21.58
N ASP A 62 13.66 -1.49 -22.18
CA ASP A 62 14.24 -2.12 -23.38
C ASP A 62 14.64 -3.59 -23.14
N THR A 63 14.90 -3.97 -21.88
CA THR A 63 15.15 -5.35 -21.46
C THR A 63 13.90 -6.22 -21.37
N GLY A 64 12.70 -5.65 -21.56
CA GLY A 64 11.41 -6.31 -21.39
C GLY A 64 10.89 -6.37 -19.94
N GLU A 65 11.68 -5.87 -18.97
CA GLU A 65 11.24 -5.71 -17.58
C GLU A 65 10.13 -4.68 -17.46
N ILE A 66 9.08 -5.02 -16.71
CA ILE A 66 7.92 -4.16 -16.48
C ILE A 66 8.06 -3.48 -15.13
N LEU A 67 7.99 -2.15 -15.13
CA LEU A 67 7.69 -1.36 -13.93
C LEU A 67 6.20 -1.02 -13.94
N LEU A 68 5.51 -1.28 -12.84
CA LEU A 68 4.05 -1.11 -12.69
C LEU A 68 3.75 -0.14 -11.54
N ALA A 69 3.04 0.95 -11.79
CA ALA A 69 2.74 1.96 -10.77
C ALA A 69 1.52 1.58 -9.92
N THR A 70 1.57 1.85 -8.61
CA THR A 70 0.38 1.85 -7.74
C THR A 70 -0.30 3.22 -7.70
N GLN A 71 0.47 4.29 -7.90
CA GLN A 71 0.04 5.68 -7.92
C GLN A 71 0.05 6.22 -9.34
N THR A 72 -1.13 6.62 -9.84
CA THR A 72 -1.32 7.18 -11.17
C THR A 72 -2.01 8.55 -11.10
N LEU A 73 -1.92 9.32 -12.17
CA LEU A 73 -2.48 10.68 -12.21
C LEU A 73 -4.01 10.71 -12.06
N THR A 74 -4.69 9.77 -12.67
CA THR A 74 -6.15 9.70 -12.71
C THR A 74 -6.62 8.37 -12.15
N PRO A 75 -7.28 8.34 -10.98
CA PRO A 75 -7.82 7.10 -10.43
C PRO A 75 -9.07 6.66 -11.19
N GLY A 76 -9.25 5.35 -11.35
CA GLY A 76 -10.53 4.75 -11.73
C GLY A 76 -11.39 4.41 -10.51
N LEU A 77 -12.38 3.54 -10.72
CA LEU A 77 -13.32 3.10 -9.69
C LEU A 77 -12.75 1.97 -8.82
N ASP A 78 -11.83 1.15 -9.33
CA ASP A 78 -11.18 0.05 -8.60
C ASP A 78 -9.68 0.01 -8.92
N ALA A 79 -8.87 0.33 -7.91
CA ALA A 79 -7.41 0.34 -7.99
C ALA A 79 -6.81 -0.99 -8.48
N SER A 80 -7.39 -2.10 -8.05
CA SER A 80 -6.89 -3.44 -8.36
C SER A 80 -7.19 -3.79 -9.81
N ALA A 81 -8.36 -3.39 -10.32
CA ALA A 81 -8.69 -3.53 -11.73
C ALA A 81 -7.80 -2.63 -12.62
N ASP A 82 -7.53 -1.40 -12.19
CA ASP A 82 -6.70 -0.46 -12.95
C ASP A 82 -5.25 -0.94 -13.06
N ILE A 83 -4.66 -1.37 -11.94
CA ILE A 83 -3.29 -1.89 -11.92
C ILE A 83 -3.19 -3.20 -12.71
N ALA A 84 -4.21 -4.06 -12.64
CA ALA A 84 -4.29 -5.26 -13.48
C ALA A 84 -4.37 -4.92 -14.98
N GLY A 85 -5.20 -3.95 -15.36
CA GLY A 85 -5.30 -3.48 -16.73
C GLY A 85 -3.97 -2.96 -17.27
N ALA A 86 -3.25 -2.15 -16.47
CA ALA A 86 -1.93 -1.66 -16.81
C ALA A 86 -0.89 -2.79 -16.95
N LEU A 87 -0.92 -3.79 -16.05
CA LEU A 87 -0.06 -4.97 -16.15
C LEU A 87 -0.33 -5.78 -17.42
N LEU A 88 -1.59 -6.05 -17.75
CA LEU A 88 -1.96 -6.78 -18.96
C LEU A 88 -1.56 -6.01 -20.23
N ALA A 89 -1.73 -4.69 -20.24
CA ALA A 89 -1.27 -3.84 -21.34
C ALA A 89 0.27 -3.88 -21.47
N ALA A 90 1.01 -3.81 -20.36
CA ALA A 90 2.47 -3.89 -20.36
C ALA A 90 3.01 -5.28 -20.78
N LEU A 91 2.29 -6.35 -20.44
CA LEU A 91 2.61 -7.70 -20.89
C LEU A 91 2.46 -7.84 -22.41
N ALA A 92 1.45 -7.18 -23.00
CA ALA A 92 1.22 -7.17 -24.45
C ALA A 92 2.08 -6.16 -25.23
N ALA A 93 2.74 -5.22 -24.56
CA ALA A 93 3.56 -4.19 -25.19
C ALA A 93 4.98 -4.69 -25.52
N GLU A 94 5.53 -4.16 -26.61
CA GLU A 94 6.94 -4.36 -26.96
C GLU A 94 7.86 -3.64 -25.95
N PRO A 95 9.11 -4.10 -25.76
CA PRO A 95 10.12 -3.40 -24.97
C PRO A 95 10.31 -1.93 -25.38
N GLY A 96 10.58 -1.07 -24.40
CA GLY A 96 10.77 0.38 -24.59
C GLY A 96 9.47 1.20 -24.59
N ASN A 97 8.30 0.56 -24.45
CA ASN A 97 7.00 1.25 -24.46
C ASN A 97 6.55 1.73 -23.07
N VAL A 98 5.84 2.86 -23.06
CA VAL A 98 5.10 3.37 -21.90
C VAL A 98 3.61 3.08 -22.09
N VAL A 99 2.97 2.46 -21.09
CA VAL A 99 1.51 2.35 -21.07
C VAL A 99 0.95 3.70 -20.71
N ALA A 100 0.16 4.30 -21.61
CA ALA A 100 -0.43 5.62 -21.44
C ALA A 100 -1.96 5.61 -21.38
N ASP A 101 -2.57 4.43 -21.47
CA ASP A 101 -4.03 4.29 -21.40
C ASP A 101 -4.54 4.71 -20.01
N GLY A 102 -5.71 5.35 -19.99
CA GLY A 102 -6.40 5.69 -18.75
C GLY A 102 -6.87 4.45 -17.98
N PRO A 103 -7.31 4.62 -16.73
CA PRO A 103 -7.77 3.51 -15.89
C PRO A 103 -8.90 2.71 -16.57
N VAL A 104 -8.74 1.39 -16.65
CA VAL A 104 -9.75 0.50 -17.27
C VAL A 104 -11.07 0.50 -16.50
N SER A 105 -11.04 0.86 -15.21
CA SER A 105 -12.22 1.01 -14.36
C SER A 105 -12.79 2.44 -14.36
N ALA A 106 -12.35 3.34 -15.25
CA ALA A 106 -12.98 4.65 -15.40
C ALA A 106 -14.49 4.50 -15.65
N LEU A 107 -15.32 5.36 -15.04
CA LEU A 107 -16.79 5.27 -15.11
C LEU A 107 -17.30 5.09 -16.54
N GLY A 108 -16.88 5.96 -17.46
CA GLY A 108 -17.29 5.87 -18.86
C GLY A 108 -16.81 4.60 -19.58
N ALA A 109 -15.66 4.03 -19.19
CA ALA A 109 -15.19 2.75 -19.72
C ALA A 109 -16.05 1.59 -19.21
N VAL A 110 -16.32 1.57 -17.89
CA VAL A 110 -17.12 0.56 -17.22
C VAL A 110 -18.55 0.51 -17.73
N GLU A 111 -19.19 1.65 -17.98
CA GLU A 111 -20.56 1.73 -18.53
C GLU A 111 -20.72 1.05 -19.90
N ARG A 112 -19.61 0.87 -20.64
CA ARG A 112 -19.60 0.18 -21.94
C ARG A 112 -19.33 -1.32 -21.84
N LEU A 113 -18.95 -1.83 -20.66
CA LEU A 113 -18.65 -3.24 -20.46
C LEU A 113 -19.93 -4.02 -20.13
N PRO A 114 -20.21 -5.15 -20.81
CA PRO A 114 -21.42 -5.95 -20.54
C PRO A 114 -21.57 -6.41 -19.09
N GLN A 115 -20.44 -6.68 -18.41
CA GLN A 115 -20.39 -7.10 -17.01
C GLN A 115 -20.00 -5.97 -16.05
N GLY A 116 -19.93 -4.73 -16.55
CA GLY A 116 -19.48 -3.56 -15.79
C GLY A 116 -18.13 -3.79 -15.12
N LEU A 117 -17.99 -3.24 -13.90
CA LEU A 117 -16.76 -3.30 -13.10
C LEU A 117 -16.37 -4.75 -12.74
N ALA A 118 -17.37 -5.61 -12.49
CA ALA A 118 -17.16 -6.99 -12.05
C ALA A 118 -16.54 -7.89 -13.13
N GLY A 119 -16.60 -7.48 -14.40
CA GLY A 119 -15.98 -8.23 -15.50
C GLY A 119 -14.49 -7.91 -15.73
N LEU A 120 -13.93 -6.94 -15.00
CA LEU A 120 -12.52 -6.58 -15.15
C LEU A 120 -11.63 -7.53 -14.34
N PRO A 121 -10.51 -8.02 -14.91
CA PRO A 121 -9.47 -8.72 -14.15
C PRO A 121 -8.97 -7.84 -13.01
N ARG A 122 -8.67 -8.43 -11.85
CA ARG A 122 -8.14 -7.73 -10.68
C ARG A 122 -6.71 -8.16 -10.40
N LEU A 123 -5.92 -7.28 -9.79
CA LEU A 123 -4.51 -7.52 -9.51
C LEU A 123 -4.34 -8.74 -8.59
N VAL A 124 -5.26 -8.90 -7.64
CA VAL A 124 -5.25 -10.00 -6.67
C VAL A 124 -5.33 -11.38 -7.33
N ASP A 125 -5.99 -11.47 -8.49
CA ASP A 125 -6.16 -12.73 -9.24
C ASP A 125 -5.03 -12.98 -10.25
N LEU A 126 -4.28 -11.92 -10.62
CA LEU A 126 -3.19 -11.99 -11.60
C LEU A 126 -1.82 -12.27 -10.99
N LEU A 127 -1.63 -11.95 -9.72
CA LEU A 127 -0.34 -12.11 -9.04
C LEU A 127 -0.30 -13.41 -8.23
N ASP A 128 0.89 -13.97 -8.10
CA ASP A 128 1.16 -15.01 -7.11
C ASP A 128 0.76 -14.51 -5.69
N PRO A 129 0.18 -15.38 -4.85
CA PRO A 129 -0.31 -14.99 -3.53
C PRO A 129 0.80 -14.77 -2.50
N ALA A 130 2.07 -15.02 -2.83
CA ALA A 130 3.19 -14.77 -1.93
C ALA A 130 3.24 -13.29 -1.48
N PRO A 131 3.57 -13.01 -0.20
CA PRO A 131 3.67 -11.66 0.31
C PRO A 131 4.71 -10.80 -0.41
N LEU A 132 4.38 -9.53 -0.63
CA LEU A 132 5.26 -8.53 -1.20
C LEU A 132 6.55 -8.35 -0.37
N LYS A 133 7.68 -8.33 -1.06
CA LYS A 133 8.98 -7.91 -0.50
C LYS A 133 9.21 -6.44 -0.81
N VAL A 134 8.61 -5.56 0.02
CA VAL A 134 8.72 -4.11 -0.15
C VAL A 134 10.10 -3.59 0.21
N THR A 135 10.70 -2.80 -0.70
CA THR A 135 11.92 -2.02 -0.48
C THR A 135 11.57 -0.54 -0.60
N VAL A 136 11.81 0.23 0.46
CA VAL A 136 11.64 1.70 0.46
C VAL A 136 12.93 2.36 -0.01
N HIS A 137 12.81 3.36 -0.87
CA HIS A 137 13.93 4.09 -1.45
C HIS A 137 13.93 5.55 -0.99
N PRO A 138 15.10 6.18 -0.83
CA PRO A 138 15.19 7.61 -0.48
C PRO A 138 14.74 8.54 -1.61
N GLY A 139 14.56 8.00 -2.81
CA GLY A 139 14.13 8.72 -4.01
C GLY A 139 13.80 7.74 -5.14
N PHE A 140 13.62 8.25 -6.34
CA PHE A 140 13.20 7.49 -7.52
C PHE A 140 14.36 6.97 -8.38
N GLY A 141 15.55 6.78 -7.80
CA GLY A 141 16.71 6.25 -8.53
C GLY A 141 16.45 4.89 -9.19
N TRP A 142 15.53 4.10 -8.62
CA TRP A 142 15.07 2.82 -9.16
C TRP A 142 14.32 2.92 -10.50
N TRP A 143 13.91 4.13 -10.94
CA TRP A 143 13.38 4.34 -12.30
C TRP A 143 14.40 3.96 -13.37
N LEU A 144 15.68 4.20 -13.07
CA LEU A 144 16.76 3.97 -13.99
C LEU A 144 17.14 2.49 -14.02
N PRO A 145 17.56 1.97 -15.19
CA PRO A 145 18.23 0.67 -15.23
C PRO A 145 19.45 0.68 -14.30
N PRO A 146 19.86 -0.48 -13.75
CA PRO A 146 21.16 -0.59 -13.10
C PRO A 146 22.23 -0.06 -14.03
N ALA A 147 23.16 0.75 -13.52
CA ALA A 147 24.25 1.26 -14.33
C ALA A 147 25.11 0.08 -14.82
N GLU A 148 25.12 -0.17 -16.12
CA GLU A 148 26.16 -0.99 -16.75
C GLU A 148 27.39 -0.10 -16.95
N ASP A 149 28.59 -0.65 -16.78
CA ASP A 149 29.88 0.08 -16.77
C ASP A 149 30.12 0.97 -18.02
N ASP A 150 29.36 0.79 -19.11
CA ASP A 150 29.45 1.52 -20.38
C ASP A 150 28.15 2.26 -20.80
N SER A 151 27.21 2.51 -19.88
CA SER A 151 25.97 3.22 -20.20
C SER A 151 26.22 4.72 -20.49
N PRO A 152 25.75 5.28 -21.62
CA PRO A 152 25.79 6.72 -21.82
C PRO A 152 25.05 7.42 -20.67
N GLY A 153 25.63 8.51 -20.15
CA GLY A 153 25.02 9.27 -19.07
C GLY A 153 23.57 9.66 -19.38
N LEU A 154 22.73 9.76 -18.34
CA LEU A 154 21.33 10.14 -18.48
C LEU A 154 21.21 11.45 -19.28
N SER A 155 20.21 11.55 -20.15
CA SER A 155 19.91 12.83 -20.78
C SER A 155 19.60 13.88 -19.71
N GLY A 156 19.97 15.15 -19.97
CA GLY A 156 19.75 16.23 -19.00
C GLY A 156 18.26 16.40 -18.62
N GLU A 157 17.34 16.06 -19.53
CA GLU A 157 15.90 16.08 -19.26
C GLU A 157 15.48 14.97 -18.27
N VAL A 158 16.00 13.75 -18.42
CA VAL A 158 15.73 12.64 -17.49
C VAL A 158 16.28 12.97 -16.10
N GLN A 159 17.50 13.51 -16.04
CA GLN A 159 18.10 13.93 -14.76
C GLN A 159 17.29 15.04 -14.09
N ALA A 160 16.91 16.09 -14.82
CA ALA A 160 16.09 17.17 -14.27
C ALA A 160 14.68 16.71 -13.84
N SER A 161 14.10 15.73 -14.53
CA SER A 161 12.84 15.10 -14.12
C SER A 161 12.99 14.34 -12.80
N LEU A 162 14.06 13.54 -12.68
CA LEU A 162 14.36 12.78 -11.47
C LEU A 162 14.66 13.69 -10.26
N GLU A 163 15.43 14.76 -10.46
CA GLU A 163 15.70 15.76 -9.41
C GLU A 163 14.41 16.41 -8.91
N ARG A 164 13.50 16.79 -9.82
CA ARG A 164 12.19 17.35 -9.45
C ARG A 164 11.33 16.35 -8.67
N ALA A 165 11.31 15.08 -9.09
CA ALA A 165 10.56 14.04 -8.38
C ALA A 165 11.15 13.77 -6.99
N ASN A 166 12.48 13.72 -6.86
CA ASN A 166 13.14 13.49 -5.57
C ASN A 166 12.94 14.65 -4.58
N ALA A 167 12.80 15.88 -5.08
CA ALA A 167 12.57 17.06 -4.22
C ALA A 167 11.24 17.01 -3.46
N THR A 168 10.28 16.15 -3.86
CA THR A 168 8.99 15.99 -3.19
C THR A 168 8.94 14.77 -2.25
N VAL A 169 10.00 13.96 -2.22
CA VAL A 169 10.02 12.72 -1.43
C VAL A 169 10.13 13.04 0.06
N VAL A 170 9.14 12.60 0.82
CA VAL A 170 9.18 12.61 2.28
C VAL A 170 10.06 11.46 2.76
N PRO A 171 11.08 11.70 3.61
CA PRO A 171 11.85 10.63 4.23
C PRO A 171 10.92 9.60 4.88
N THR A 172 11.08 8.33 4.48
CA THR A 172 10.18 7.24 4.86
C THR A 172 10.99 5.99 5.11
N ALA A 173 10.63 5.23 6.15
CA ALA A 173 11.21 3.93 6.45
C ALA A 173 10.09 2.95 6.83
N ARG A 174 10.18 1.72 6.33
CA ARG A 174 9.28 0.62 6.71
C ARG A 174 9.82 -0.04 7.97
N LEU A 175 8.95 -0.29 8.93
CA LEU A 175 9.30 -1.09 10.11
C LEU A 175 9.39 -2.56 9.71
N SER A 176 10.24 -3.30 10.40
CA SER A 176 10.50 -4.72 10.17
C SER A 176 9.85 -5.63 11.21
N SER A 177 9.52 -5.10 12.39
CA SER A 177 8.90 -5.86 13.48
C SER A 177 7.41 -6.14 13.26
N VAL A 178 6.77 -5.35 12.40
CA VAL A 178 5.34 -5.43 12.07
C VAL A 178 5.08 -5.13 10.61
N GLU A 179 3.99 -5.68 10.07
CA GLU A 179 3.60 -5.46 8.68
C GLU A 179 2.99 -4.07 8.46
N ALA A 180 3.31 -3.47 7.31
CA ALA A 180 2.72 -2.24 6.79
C ALA A 180 2.70 -1.01 7.75
N ALA A 181 3.69 -0.92 8.64
CA ALA A 181 3.95 0.29 9.42
C ALA A 181 5.10 1.09 8.81
N TYR A 182 4.91 2.40 8.67
CA TYR A 182 5.85 3.29 8.02
C TYR A 182 6.11 4.52 8.88
N TRP A 183 7.37 4.70 9.27
CA TRP A 183 7.88 5.93 9.84
C TRP A 183 8.07 6.95 8.72
N THR A 184 7.67 8.19 8.95
CA THR A 184 7.75 9.28 7.97
C THR A 184 8.17 10.59 8.63
N GLN A 185 8.91 11.44 7.92
CA GLN A 185 9.33 12.74 8.41
C GLN A 185 8.95 13.89 7.45
N PRO A 186 7.68 14.32 7.43
CA PRO A 186 7.28 15.52 6.68
C PRO A 186 7.76 16.80 7.39
N GLY A 187 8.80 17.42 6.83
CA GLY A 187 9.42 18.62 7.42
C GLY A 187 10.07 18.30 8.76
N ASP A 188 9.67 19.01 9.82
CA ASP A 188 10.20 18.82 11.17
C ASP A 188 9.40 17.81 12.01
N LYS A 189 8.25 17.34 11.50
CA LYS A 189 7.38 16.39 12.19
C LYS A 189 7.76 14.96 11.83
N ARG A 190 7.48 14.05 12.77
CA ARG A 190 7.66 12.61 12.59
C ARG A 190 6.35 11.90 12.90
N HIS A 191 5.99 10.96 12.05
CA HIS A 191 4.79 10.17 12.23
C HIS A 191 5.06 8.69 11.98
N LEU A 192 4.38 7.83 12.74
CA LEU A 192 4.14 6.47 12.32
C LEU A 192 2.74 6.40 11.70
N ARG A 193 2.66 5.92 10.46
CA ARG A 193 1.39 5.59 9.78
C ARG A 193 1.35 4.09 9.60
N TRP A 194 0.29 3.45 10.09
CA TRP A 194 0.20 1.99 10.11
C TRP A 194 -1.08 1.53 9.43
N VAL A 195 -0.96 0.83 8.30
CA VAL A 195 -2.13 0.20 7.67
C VAL A 195 -2.41 -1.09 8.43
N LEU A 196 -3.50 -1.13 9.19
CA LEU A 196 -3.83 -2.31 9.98
C LEU A 196 -4.66 -3.29 9.14
N PRO A 197 -4.28 -4.58 9.08
CA PRO A 197 -5.15 -5.60 8.51
C PRO A 197 -6.40 -5.76 9.38
N PHE A 198 -7.50 -6.13 8.74
CA PHE A 198 -8.66 -6.60 9.48
C PHE A 198 -8.41 -8.00 10.06
N PRO A 199 -9.02 -8.33 11.21
CA PRO A 199 -8.94 -9.68 11.75
C PRO A 199 -9.47 -10.69 10.73
N ALA A 200 -8.81 -11.85 10.65
CA ALA A 200 -9.27 -12.94 9.80
C ALA A 200 -10.72 -13.30 10.15
N GLY A 201 -11.58 -13.48 9.14
CA GLY A 201 -12.98 -13.84 9.35
C GLY A 201 -13.11 -15.14 10.15
N LYS A 202 -14.27 -15.35 10.79
CA LYS A 202 -14.57 -16.52 11.65
C LYS A 202 -14.37 -17.87 10.96
N ASP A 203 -14.36 -17.90 9.62
CA ASP A 203 -14.20 -19.09 8.79
C ASP A 203 -12.82 -19.17 8.10
N GLY A 204 -11.84 -18.34 8.49
CA GLY A 204 -10.50 -18.32 7.89
C GLY A 204 -10.45 -17.76 6.46
N GLY A 205 -11.59 -17.32 5.91
CA GLY A 205 -11.68 -16.64 4.63
C GLY A 205 -11.31 -15.16 4.73
N THR A 206 -10.50 -14.69 3.77
CA THR A 206 -10.23 -13.27 3.48
C THR A 206 -11.34 -12.63 2.66
N ASP A 207 -12.29 -13.43 2.17
CA ASP A 207 -13.38 -13.01 1.31
C ASP A 207 -14.67 -12.75 2.08
N LEU A 208 -15.37 -11.71 1.63
CA LEU A 208 -16.54 -11.09 2.20
C LEU A 208 -16.21 -10.19 3.39
N VAL A 209 -16.13 -8.89 3.06
CA VAL A 209 -16.49 -7.74 3.89
C VAL A 209 -17.28 -8.19 5.11
N GLY A 210 -16.58 -8.51 6.20
CA GLY A 210 -17.22 -8.66 7.49
C GLY A 210 -17.75 -7.28 7.82
N ALA A 211 -19.03 -7.03 7.59
CA ALA A 211 -19.72 -5.87 8.15
C ALA A 211 -19.53 -5.96 9.67
N GLY A 212 -18.49 -5.29 10.19
CA GLY A 212 -18.03 -5.43 11.57
C GLY A 212 -16.53 -5.61 11.76
N ALA A 213 -15.74 -6.03 10.77
CA ALA A 213 -14.29 -6.23 10.96
C ALA A 213 -13.55 -4.91 11.26
N GLU A 214 -13.98 -3.81 10.61
CA GLU A 214 -13.54 -2.47 10.98
C GLU A 214 -13.99 -2.11 12.41
N GLU A 215 -15.24 -2.41 12.78
CA GLU A 215 -15.77 -2.11 14.11
C GLU A 215 -15.03 -2.90 15.21
N GLU A 216 -14.67 -4.16 14.94
CA GLU A 216 -13.84 -5.01 15.82
C GLU A 216 -12.44 -4.42 15.99
N LEU A 217 -11.83 -3.92 14.91
CA LEU A 217 -10.54 -3.24 14.99
C LEU A 217 -10.62 -1.93 15.78
N LEU A 218 -11.67 -1.14 15.57
CA LEU A 218 -11.91 0.11 16.31
C LEU A 218 -12.20 -0.16 17.80
N ASP A 219 -12.92 -1.23 18.11
CA ASP A 219 -13.10 -1.73 19.48
C ASP A 219 -11.76 -2.12 20.09
N ALA A 220 -10.91 -2.82 19.35
CA ALA A 220 -9.60 -3.25 19.83
C ALA A 220 -8.68 -2.05 20.15
N LEU A 221 -8.60 -1.09 19.24
CA LEU A 221 -7.88 0.17 19.45
C LEU A 221 -8.41 0.91 20.70
N ALA A 222 -9.72 0.90 20.94
CA ALA A 222 -10.31 1.52 22.11
C ALA A 222 -9.90 0.82 23.43
N ARG A 223 -9.86 -0.52 23.47
CA ARG A 223 -9.43 -1.23 24.69
C ARG A 223 -7.94 -1.04 24.96
N VAL A 224 -7.11 -1.11 23.93
CA VAL A 224 -5.67 -0.83 24.03
C VAL A 224 -5.43 0.61 24.50
N ALA A 225 -6.22 1.56 24.01
CA ALA A 225 -6.18 2.95 24.49
C ALA A 225 -6.62 3.09 25.96
N THR A 226 -7.69 2.42 26.38
CA THR A 226 -8.14 2.40 27.78
C THR A 226 -7.08 1.82 28.71
N ALA A 227 -6.32 0.82 28.26
CA ALA A 227 -5.19 0.24 29.00
C ALA A 227 -3.93 1.13 29.00
N GLY A 228 -3.95 2.28 28.31
CA GLY A 228 -2.78 3.17 28.18
C GLY A 228 -1.69 2.62 27.25
N ALA A 229 -1.98 1.58 26.47
CA ALA A 229 -1.02 0.88 25.61
C ALA A 229 -1.07 1.33 24.14
N LEU A 230 -1.92 2.31 23.77
CA LEU A 230 -2.02 2.83 22.39
C LEU A 230 -0.87 3.80 22.07
N THR A 231 0.35 3.28 22.08
CA THR A 231 1.60 4.01 21.90
C THR A 231 2.54 3.19 21.01
N VAL A 232 3.42 3.87 20.29
CA VAL A 232 4.47 3.29 19.43
C VAL A 232 5.86 3.78 19.83
N GLY A 233 6.01 4.14 21.11
CA GLY A 233 7.28 4.57 21.69
C GLY A 233 7.08 5.69 22.71
N GLU A 234 8.13 5.98 23.47
CA GLU A 234 8.13 7.10 24.41
C GLU A 234 7.86 8.42 23.68
N GLY A 235 7.00 9.26 24.27
CA GLY A 235 6.61 10.54 23.67
C GLY A 235 5.70 10.43 22.44
N SER A 236 5.35 9.21 21.99
CA SER A 236 4.40 9.05 20.89
C SER A 236 2.96 9.38 21.32
N ARG A 237 2.17 9.91 20.39
CA ARG A 237 0.79 10.32 20.64
C ARG A 237 -0.11 9.91 19.49
N PHE A 238 -1.09 9.05 19.77
CA PHE A 238 -2.15 8.73 18.81
C PHE A 238 -2.94 10.00 18.44
N VAL A 239 -2.88 10.39 17.17
CA VAL A 239 -3.51 11.62 16.68
C VAL A 239 -4.85 11.38 16.00
N GLY A 240 -5.08 10.17 15.50
CA GLY A 240 -6.29 9.81 14.81
C GLY A 240 -6.06 8.70 13.79
N SER A 241 -7.06 8.48 12.95
CA SER A 241 -6.98 7.54 11.83
C SER A 241 -7.66 8.11 10.58
N PHE A 242 -7.27 7.64 9.41
CA PHE A 242 -8.02 7.84 8.18
C PHE A 242 -8.31 6.48 7.53
N ARG A 243 -9.10 6.47 6.45
CA ARG A 243 -9.38 5.26 5.68
C ARG A 243 -8.68 5.36 4.34
N ALA A 244 -8.06 4.27 3.93
CA ALA A 244 -7.36 4.12 2.67
C ALA A 244 -7.77 2.77 2.09
N ASP A 245 -8.37 2.77 0.90
CA ASP A 245 -8.78 1.54 0.20
C ASP A 245 -9.55 0.54 1.07
N GLY A 246 -10.41 1.07 1.95
CA GLY A 246 -11.25 0.29 2.86
C GLY A 246 -10.56 -0.29 4.09
N LEU A 247 -9.29 0.05 4.35
CA LEU A 247 -8.59 -0.24 5.60
C LEU A 247 -8.48 1.01 6.49
N VAL A 248 -8.30 0.77 7.80
CA VAL A 248 -8.05 1.82 8.79
C VAL A 248 -6.55 2.05 8.90
N VAL A 249 -6.15 3.32 8.88
CA VAL A 249 -4.76 3.75 9.02
C VAL A 249 -4.62 4.65 10.25
N PRO A 250 -4.34 4.08 11.43
CA PRO A 250 -3.92 4.83 12.61
C PRO A 250 -2.63 5.63 12.38
N VAL A 251 -2.56 6.79 13.03
CA VAL A 251 -1.40 7.69 12.95
C VAL A 251 -0.99 8.13 14.35
N TRP A 252 0.32 8.15 14.58
CA TRP A 252 0.95 8.68 15.78
C TRP A 252 1.88 9.83 15.41
N ASP A 253 1.83 10.93 16.18
CA ASP A 253 2.95 11.87 16.25
C ASP A 253 4.06 11.23 17.09
N LEU A 254 5.30 11.38 16.66
CA LEU A 254 6.47 10.84 17.36
C LEU A 254 7.31 11.96 18.00
N ALA A 255 8.20 11.58 18.91
CA ALA A 255 9.19 12.49 19.47
C ALA A 255 10.11 13.08 18.37
N PRO A 256 10.64 14.31 18.54
CA PRO A 256 11.47 14.96 17.53
C PRO A 256 12.78 14.23 17.17
N ASP A 257 13.24 13.30 17.99
CA ASP A 257 14.43 12.49 17.79
C ASP A 257 14.14 11.03 17.43
N ALA A 258 12.85 10.63 17.37
CA ALA A 258 12.46 9.28 17.03
C ALA A 258 12.82 8.93 15.58
N ASP A 259 13.66 7.92 15.40
CA ASP A 259 13.89 7.24 14.13
C ASP A 259 12.98 6.00 13.99
N ALA A 260 13.11 5.29 12.87
CA ALA A 260 12.33 4.07 12.62
C ALA A 260 12.67 2.96 13.62
N ASP A 261 13.95 2.78 13.94
CA ASP A 261 14.44 1.72 14.84
C ASP A 261 13.86 1.87 16.25
N SER A 262 13.76 3.11 16.76
CA SER A 262 13.14 3.38 18.07
C SER A 262 11.64 3.03 18.14
N CYS A 263 10.98 2.88 17.00
CA CYS A 263 9.58 2.47 16.92
C CYS A 263 9.39 0.94 16.84
N GLU A 264 10.44 0.16 16.53
CA GLU A 264 10.32 -1.27 16.22
C GLU A 264 9.77 -2.09 17.40
N GLU A 265 10.42 -2.03 18.57
CA GLU A 265 9.99 -2.78 19.76
C GLU A 265 8.62 -2.30 20.27
N PRO A 266 8.34 -0.99 20.41
CA PRO A 266 7.02 -0.51 20.79
C PRO A 266 5.90 -0.89 19.82
N ALA A 267 6.15 -0.87 18.50
CA ALA A 267 5.17 -1.28 17.52
C ALA A 267 4.86 -2.79 17.63
N ALA A 268 5.87 -3.63 17.85
CA ALA A 268 5.66 -5.06 18.10
C ALA A 268 4.83 -5.31 19.37
N ALA A 269 5.11 -4.56 20.45
CA ALA A 269 4.33 -4.64 21.68
C ALA A 269 2.86 -4.19 21.46
N LEU A 270 2.64 -3.12 20.70
CA LEU A 270 1.30 -2.67 20.33
C LEU A 270 0.56 -3.72 19.47
N ARG A 271 1.24 -4.35 18.49
CA ARG A 271 0.66 -5.45 17.71
C ARG A 271 0.21 -6.60 18.62
N ALA A 272 1.07 -7.04 19.53
CA ALA A 272 0.75 -8.12 20.45
C ALA A 272 -0.46 -7.78 21.35
N ALA A 273 -0.53 -6.54 21.86
CA ALA A 273 -1.68 -6.08 22.65
C ALA A 273 -2.97 -6.03 21.81
N LEU A 274 -2.89 -5.63 20.54
CA LEU A 274 -4.03 -5.65 19.62
C LEU A 274 -4.49 -7.09 19.34
N ASP A 275 -3.57 -8.03 19.14
CA ASP A 275 -3.89 -9.45 18.94
C ASP A 275 -4.62 -10.06 20.14
N GLU A 276 -4.12 -9.79 21.35
CA GLU A 276 -4.74 -10.26 22.59
C GLU A 276 -6.18 -9.72 22.73
N VAL A 277 -6.35 -8.43 22.48
CA VAL A 277 -7.66 -7.78 22.58
C VAL A 277 -8.64 -8.26 21.50
N LEU A 278 -8.17 -8.47 20.27
CA LEU A 278 -9.00 -9.00 19.18
C LEU A 278 -9.47 -10.44 19.45
N ALA A 279 -8.69 -11.22 20.19
CA ALA A 279 -9.09 -12.55 20.65
C ALA A 279 -10.17 -12.50 21.75
N ASP A 280 -10.26 -11.40 22.52
CA ASP A 280 -11.25 -11.22 23.58
C ASP A 280 -12.61 -10.76 23.02
N ARG A 281 -13.60 -11.66 23.08
CA ARG A 281 -14.95 -11.46 22.55
C ARG A 281 -15.93 -10.78 23.50
N ARG A 282 -15.49 -10.26 24.64
CA ARG A 282 -16.39 -9.57 25.56
C ARG A 282 -16.94 -8.27 24.95
N PRO A 283 -18.13 -7.82 25.33
CA PRO A 283 -18.60 -6.47 24.99
C PRO A 283 -17.71 -5.39 25.62
N LEU A 284 -17.66 -4.22 24.97
CA LEU A 284 -16.99 -3.05 25.55
C LEU A 284 -17.64 -2.61 26.87
N THR A 285 -16.79 -2.25 27.84
CA THR A 285 -17.21 -1.58 29.07
C THR A 285 -17.69 -0.15 28.78
N SER A 286 -18.30 0.50 29.77
CA SER A 286 -18.75 1.89 29.63
C SER A 286 -17.60 2.87 29.42
N GLU A 287 -16.43 2.59 30.01
CA GLU A 287 -15.22 3.39 29.80
C GLU A 287 -14.66 3.20 28.39
N GLU A 288 -14.52 1.95 27.94
CA GLU A 288 -14.03 1.63 26.60
C GLU A 288 -14.93 2.22 25.51
N ARG A 289 -16.27 2.18 25.70
CA ARG A 289 -17.22 2.84 24.78
C ARG A 289 -17.00 4.35 24.69
N ARG A 290 -16.65 5.02 25.80
CA ARG A 290 -16.33 6.46 25.80
C ARG A 290 -15.02 6.73 25.06
N VAL A 291 -13.98 5.93 25.31
CA VAL A 291 -12.68 6.05 24.62
C VAL A 291 -12.83 5.81 23.12
N ARG A 292 -13.61 4.80 22.74
CA ARG A 292 -13.94 4.48 21.34
C ARG A 292 -14.51 5.67 20.59
N ALA A 293 -15.44 6.41 21.20
CA ALA A 293 -15.99 7.61 20.56
C ALA A 293 -14.91 8.67 20.26
N GLY A 294 -13.88 8.77 21.11
CA GLY A 294 -12.71 9.61 20.88
C GLY A 294 -11.77 9.08 19.78
N VAL A 295 -11.54 7.77 19.73
CA VAL A 295 -10.74 7.11 18.67
C VAL A 295 -11.40 7.28 17.30
N VAL A 296 -12.72 7.05 17.22
CA VAL A 296 -13.51 7.20 15.99
C VAL A 296 -13.65 8.67 15.57
N GLY A 297 -13.87 9.57 16.55
CA GLY A 297 -14.06 10.99 16.30
C GLY A 297 -12.83 11.71 15.74
N ARG A 298 -11.62 11.15 15.91
CA ARG A 298 -10.36 11.69 15.36
C ARG A 298 -10.11 11.17 13.94
N THR A 299 -11.00 11.53 13.01
CA THR A 299 -10.78 11.23 11.59
C THR A 299 -9.86 12.28 10.97
N LEU A 300 -8.77 11.81 10.37
CA LEU A 300 -7.81 12.64 9.63
C LEU A 300 -8.20 12.69 8.15
N THR A 301 -7.78 13.75 7.47
CA THR A 301 -7.74 13.80 6.02
C THR A 301 -6.29 13.79 5.55
N LEU A 302 -5.98 12.93 4.58
CA LEU A 302 -4.70 12.98 3.87
C LEU A 302 -4.57 14.37 3.22
N ARG A 303 -3.45 15.04 3.47
CA ARG A 303 -3.06 16.31 2.84
C ARG A 303 -1.67 16.16 2.25
#